data_AF-A0A9X9F328-F1
#
_entry.id   AF-A0A9X9F328-F1
#
_cell.length_a   1.000
_cell.length_b   1.000
_cell.length_c   1.000
_cell.angle_alpha   90.00
_cell.angle_beta   90.00
_cell.angle_gamma   90.00
#
_symmetry.space_group_name_H-M   'P 1'
#
loop_
_entity.id
_entity.type
_entity.pdbx_description
1 polymer ?
#
loop_
_entity_poly.entity_id
_entity_poly.type
_entity_poly.pdbx_seq_one_letter_code
_entity_poly.pdbx_strand_id
1 'polypeptide(L)'
;EVKETYANLDLEIIDTKCASLGQGLVVLEAAKMAKDGASKEDILKRVDFLMSHMEHIFTVADLQYLVRGGRLSKVAGFIGGLLNIKPILNVEEGKLVPLEKVRGKKKVLSRIVDIMEERGKDLKGQTIGMTHGDDLETAEALKSLITERFGCEVFIVNTIGAAIG
;
A
#
# COMPACT_ATOMS: atom_id res chain seq x y z
N GLU A 1 -27.34 -2.20 -11.00
CA GLU A 1 -27.30 -1.62 -12.36
C GLU A 1 -26.64 -2.53 -13.41
N VAL A 2 -25.31 -2.70 -13.45
CA VAL A 2 -24.67 -3.47 -14.56
C VAL A 2 -25.13 -4.93 -14.66
N LYS A 3 -25.18 -5.68 -13.54
CA LYS A 3 -25.68 -7.08 -13.53
C LYS A 3 -27.17 -7.19 -13.84
N GLU A 4 -27.95 -6.14 -13.57
CA GLU A 4 -29.39 -6.12 -13.86
C GLU A 4 -29.66 -5.91 -15.36
N THR A 5 -28.84 -5.08 -16.02
CA THR A 5 -28.92 -4.84 -17.47
C THR A 5 -28.32 -5.98 -18.28
N TYR A 6 -27.27 -6.64 -17.79
CA TYR A 6 -26.56 -7.70 -18.49
C TYR A 6 -26.56 -9.00 -17.70
N ALA A 7 -27.71 -9.68 -17.68
CA ALA A 7 -27.95 -10.87 -16.85
C ALA A 7 -26.96 -12.04 -17.11
N ASN A 8 -26.38 -12.12 -18.32
CA ASN A 8 -25.42 -13.17 -18.70
C ASN A 8 -23.96 -12.70 -18.64
N LEU A 9 -23.69 -11.48 -18.18
CA LEU A 9 -22.31 -10.99 -18.05
C LEU A 9 -21.62 -11.70 -16.89
N ASP A 10 -20.58 -12.46 -17.20
CA ASP A 10 -19.72 -13.06 -16.18
C ASP A 10 -18.86 -11.99 -15.51
N LEU A 11 -19.34 -11.46 -14.39
CA LEU A 11 -18.74 -10.33 -13.69
C LEU A 11 -18.51 -10.64 -12.21
N GLU A 12 -17.26 -10.49 -11.78
CA GLU A 12 -16.88 -10.52 -10.37
C GLU A 12 -16.43 -9.12 -9.92
N ILE A 13 -16.90 -8.68 -8.75
CA ILE A 13 -16.52 -7.38 -8.17
C ILE A 13 -15.79 -7.65 -6.87
N ILE A 14 -14.55 -7.21 -6.80
CA ILE A 14 -13.67 -7.48 -5.68
C ILE A 14 -13.44 -6.19 -4.90
N ASP A 15 -13.84 -6.20 -3.63
CA ASP A 15 -13.42 -5.19 -2.66
C ASP A 15 -12.06 -5.57 -2.10
N THR A 16 -11.00 -4.96 -2.63
CA THR A 16 -9.63 -5.40 -2.34
C THR A 16 -9.16 -5.07 -0.93
N LYS A 17 -9.84 -4.16 -0.23
CA LYS A 17 -9.35 -3.52 1.01
C LYS A 17 -7.96 -2.88 0.89
N CYS A 18 -7.43 -2.76 -0.33
CA CYS A 18 -6.13 -2.20 -0.64
C CYS A 18 -6.27 -0.81 -1.24
N ALA A 19 -5.17 -0.06 -1.29
CA ALA A 19 -5.11 1.23 -2.00
C ALA A 19 -3.76 1.41 -2.70
N SER A 20 -3.68 2.36 -3.64
CA SER A 20 -2.45 2.68 -4.35
C SER A 20 -1.81 1.44 -5.01
N LEU A 21 -0.49 1.29 -4.96
CA LEU A 21 0.20 0.11 -5.50
C LEU A 21 -0.10 -1.19 -4.75
N GLY A 22 -0.63 -1.15 -3.53
CA GLY A 22 -1.18 -2.37 -2.90
C GLY A 22 -2.31 -2.97 -3.74
N GLN A 23 -3.24 -2.13 -4.21
CA GLN A 23 -4.24 -2.54 -5.19
C GLN A 23 -3.63 -2.80 -6.58
N GLY A 24 -2.71 -1.94 -7.02
CA GLY A 24 -2.07 -2.06 -8.33
C GLY A 24 -1.34 -3.38 -8.56
N LEU A 25 -0.65 -3.90 -7.54
CA LEU A 25 0.06 -5.19 -7.62
C LEU A 25 -0.91 -6.37 -7.75
N VAL A 26 -2.05 -6.33 -7.04
CA VAL A 26 -3.11 -7.34 -7.19
C VAL A 26 -3.65 -7.35 -8.62
N VAL A 27 -3.95 -6.17 -9.17
CA VAL A 27 -4.45 -6.03 -10.55
C VAL A 27 -3.40 -6.50 -11.56
N LEU A 28 -2.13 -6.17 -11.35
CA LEU A 28 -1.04 -6.57 -12.23
C LEU A 28 -0.88 -8.08 -12.28
N GLU A 29 -0.94 -8.77 -11.14
CA GLU A 29 -0.89 -10.24 -11.10
C GLU A 29 -2.09 -10.85 -11.85
N ALA A 30 -3.31 -10.39 -11.56
CA ALA A 30 -4.51 -10.89 -12.22
C ALA A 30 -4.43 -10.73 -13.74
N ALA A 31 -3.94 -9.57 -14.21
CA ALA A 31 -3.75 -9.31 -15.63
C ALA A 31 -2.70 -10.21 -16.28
N LYS A 32 -1.59 -10.50 -15.58
CA LYS A 32 -0.56 -11.44 -16.05
C LYS A 32 -1.13 -12.85 -16.18
N MET A 33 -1.78 -13.34 -15.14
CA MET A 33 -2.41 -14.67 -15.16
C MET A 33 -3.47 -14.80 -16.27
N ALA A 34 -4.30 -13.78 -16.46
CA ALA A 34 -5.28 -13.76 -17.55
C ALA A 34 -4.60 -13.80 -18.92
N LYS A 35 -3.51 -13.03 -19.11
CA LYS A 35 -2.71 -13.04 -20.33
C LYS A 35 -2.08 -14.41 -20.60
N ASP A 36 -1.68 -15.12 -19.55
CA ASP A 36 -1.07 -16.45 -19.63
C ASP A 36 -2.11 -17.58 -19.74
N GLY A 37 -3.41 -17.24 -19.84
CA GLY A 37 -4.49 -18.19 -20.08
C GLY A 37 -5.01 -18.90 -18.82
N ALA A 38 -4.73 -18.38 -17.62
CA ALA A 38 -5.27 -18.93 -16.39
C ALA A 38 -6.80 -18.82 -16.34
N SER A 39 -7.44 -19.76 -15.65
CA SER A 39 -8.89 -19.74 -15.46
C SER A 39 -9.30 -18.59 -14.52
N LYS A 40 -10.57 -18.13 -14.64
CA LYS A 40 -11.14 -17.14 -13.71
C LYS A 40 -11.03 -17.61 -12.26
N GLU A 41 -11.28 -18.90 -12.00
CA GLU A 41 -11.22 -19.46 -10.65
C GLU A 41 -9.81 -19.38 -10.05
N ASP A 42 -8.77 -19.70 -10.83
CA ASP A 42 -7.38 -19.62 -10.37
C ASP A 42 -6.94 -18.17 -10.14
N ILE A 43 -7.37 -17.25 -11.00
CA ILE A 43 -7.14 -15.81 -10.82
C ILE A 43 -7.78 -15.33 -9.52
N LEU A 44 -9.04 -15.70 -9.24
CA LEU A 44 -9.74 -15.29 -8.03
C LEU A 44 -9.06 -15.84 -6.77
N LYS A 45 -8.64 -17.12 -6.77
CA LYS A 45 -7.87 -17.72 -5.66
C LYS A 45 -6.56 -16.96 -5.41
N ARG A 46 -5.84 -16.60 -6.48
CA ARG A 46 -4.59 -15.85 -6.36
C ARG A 46 -4.83 -14.42 -5.85
N VAL A 47 -5.85 -13.75 -6.37
CA VAL A 47 -6.22 -12.40 -5.93
C VAL A 47 -6.60 -12.39 -4.45
N ASP A 48 -7.42 -13.35 -3.99
CA ASP A 48 -7.78 -13.50 -2.57
C ASP A 48 -6.56 -13.69 -1.67
N PHE A 49 -5.63 -14.56 -2.09
CA PHE A 49 -4.36 -14.74 -1.40
C PHE A 49 -3.55 -13.43 -1.33
N LEU A 50 -3.42 -12.70 -2.44
CA LEU A 50 -2.63 -11.46 -2.44
C LEU A 50 -3.24 -10.37 -1.56
N MET A 51 -4.56 -10.19 -1.62
CA MET A 51 -5.25 -9.15 -0.84
C MET A 51 -5.19 -9.42 0.66
N SER A 52 -5.29 -10.69 1.08
CA SER A 52 -5.21 -11.10 2.48
C SER A 52 -3.80 -10.97 3.09
N HIS A 53 -2.77 -10.82 2.25
CA HIS A 53 -1.37 -10.74 2.69
C HIS A 53 -0.69 -9.42 2.31
N MET A 54 -1.45 -8.43 1.79
CA MET A 54 -0.89 -7.16 1.33
C MET A 54 -0.65 -6.19 2.51
N GLU A 55 0.62 -5.86 2.76
CA GLU A 55 1.00 -4.84 3.75
C GLU A 55 1.02 -3.44 3.11
N HIS A 56 0.54 -2.43 3.85
CA HIS A 56 0.49 -1.05 3.40
C HIS A 56 1.15 -0.14 4.44
N ILE A 57 2.47 -0.01 4.40
CA ILE A 57 3.20 0.81 5.37
C ILE A 57 3.59 2.14 4.76
N PHE A 58 3.09 3.24 5.31
CA PHE A 58 3.35 4.56 4.75
C PHE A 58 3.45 5.65 5.82
N THR A 59 3.99 6.79 5.41
CA THR A 59 4.10 8.00 6.24
C THR A 59 3.57 9.20 5.46
N VAL A 60 3.11 10.21 6.16
CA VAL A 60 2.67 11.49 5.58
C VAL A 60 3.36 12.66 6.27
N ALA A 61 3.45 13.79 5.58
CA ALA A 61 3.93 15.03 6.19
C ALA A 61 2.94 15.59 7.22
N ASP A 62 1.65 15.50 6.91
CA ASP A 62 0.56 16.03 7.74
C ASP A 62 -0.67 15.12 7.69
N LEU A 63 -1.21 14.77 8.86
CA LEU A 63 -2.44 13.99 8.99
C LEU A 63 -3.70 14.81 8.68
N GLN A 64 -3.61 16.14 8.67
CA GLN A 64 -4.78 17.02 8.48
C GLN A 64 -5.56 16.68 7.20
N TYR A 65 -4.90 16.34 6.10
CA TYR A 65 -5.56 15.98 4.85
C TYR A 65 -6.37 14.68 4.98
N LEU A 66 -5.82 13.66 5.64
CA LEU A 66 -6.52 12.39 5.88
C LEU A 66 -7.73 12.56 6.81
N VAL A 67 -7.60 13.44 7.82
CA VAL A 67 -8.66 13.77 8.77
C VAL A 67 -9.76 14.59 8.12
N ARG A 68 -9.41 15.66 7.39
CA ARG A 68 -10.36 16.49 6.64
C ARG A 68 -11.09 15.68 5.56
N GLY A 69 -10.41 14.72 4.95
CA GLY A 69 -11.01 13.76 4.02
C GLY A 69 -11.92 12.74 4.71
N GLY A 70 -11.90 12.60 6.03
CA GLY A 70 -12.70 11.61 6.76
C GLY A 70 -12.17 10.18 6.70
N ARG A 71 -10.98 9.96 6.10
CA ARG A 71 -10.32 8.64 6.01
C ARG A 71 -9.61 8.25 7.30
N LEU A 72 -9.46 9.20 8.23
CA LEU A 72 -8.85 9.01 9.55
C LEU A 72 -9.73 9.56 10.68
N SER A 73 -10.98 9.09 10.77
CA SER A 73 -12.03 9.68 11.63
C SER A 73 -11.99 9.28 13.11
N LYS A 74 -11.28 8.21 13.49
CA LYS A 74 -11.31 7.64 14.86
C LYS A 74 -10.05 7.89 15.70
N VAL A 75 -9.16 8.80 15.28
CA VAL A 75 -7.81 8.88 15.85
C VAL A 75 -7.43 10.27 16.37
N ALA A 76 -8.40 10.98 16.97
CA ALA A 76 -8.19 12.33 17.51
C ALA A 76 -6.98 12.44 18.47
N GLY A 77 -6.68 11.39 19.25
CA GLY A 77 -5.50 11.35 20.15
C GLY A 77 -4.14 11.29 19.45
N PHE A 78 -4.11 11.00 18.14
CA PHE A 78 -2.87 10.94 17.37
C PHE A 78 -2.50 12.29 16.74
N ILE A 79 -3.46 13.22 16.64
CA ILE A 79 -3.34 14.58 16.08
C ILE A 79 -2.81 15.55 17.16
N GLY A 80 -1.82 15.13 17.94
CA GLY A 80 -1.19 15.95 18.98
C GLY A 80 0.02 16.71 18.44
N GLY A 81 0.03 18.04 18.64
CA GLY A 81 1.02 19.00 18.12
C GLY A 81 2.44 18.83 18.66
N LEU A 82 3.19 17.89 18.10
CA LEU A 82 4.62 17.73 18.35
C LEU A 82 5.39 18.00 17.05
N LEU A 83 6.14 19.11 17.04
CA LEU A 83 7.00 19.50 15.92
C LEU A 83 7.92 18.35 15.49
N ASN A 84 8.04 18.12 14.18
CA ASN A 84 8.93 17.12 13.56
C ASN A 84 8.65 15.64 13.91
N ILE A 85 7.46 15.32 14.42
CA ILE A 85 6.98 13.93 14.52
C ILE A 85 6.22 13.59 13.24
N LYS A 86 6.57 12.43 12.66
CA LYS A 86 5.91 11.86 11.50
C LYS A 86 5.16 10.59 11.89
N PRO A 87 3.90 10.45 11.46
CA PRO A 87 3.12 9.24 11.67
C PRO A 87 3.62 8.13 10.74
N ILE A 88 3.64 6.89 11.21
CA ILE A 88 3.60 5.70 10.35
C ILE A 88 2.19 5.15 10.46
N LEU A 89 1.58 4.87 9.31
CA LEU A 89 0.24 4.33 9.18
C LEU A 89 0.27 2.97 8.47
N ASN A 90 -0.77 2.20 8.75
CA ASN A 90 -1.12 0.95 8.09
C ASN A 90 -2.55 1.01 7.53
N VAL A 91 -2.90 0.00 6.74
CA VAL A 91 -4.27 -0.31 6.36
C VAL A 91 -4.71 -1.59 7.08
N GLU A 92 -5.84 -1.52 7.79
CA GLU A 92 -6.51 -2.67 8.42
C GLU A 92 -7.98 -2.68 8.00
N GLU A 93 -8.46 -3.80 7.45
CA GLU A 93 -9.85 -3.93 6.95
C GLU A 93 -10.27 -2.77 6.01
N GLY A 94 -9.33 -2.32 5.17
CA GLY A 94 -9.52 -1.21 4.22
C GLY A 94 -9.55 0.18 4.85
N LYS A 95 -9.15 0.33 6.13
CA LYS A 95 -9.16 1.60 6.87
C LYS A 95 -7.75 2.00 7.26
N LEU A 96 -7.49 3.32 7.22
CA LEU A 96 -6.21 3.86 7.68
C LEU A 96 -6.14 3.80 9.20
N VAL A 97 -5.10 3.17 9.72
CA VAL A 97 -4.82 3.07 11.15
C VAL A 97 -3.39 3.57 11.42
N PRO A 98 -3.18 4.44 12.42
CA PRO A 98 -1.83 4.83 12.81
C PRO A 98 -1.17 3.70 13.59
N LEU A 99 0.08 3.40 13.25
CA LEU A 99 0.93 2.45 13.96
C LEU A 99 1.82 3.16 14.98
N GLU A 100 2.64 4.11 14.54
CA GLU A 100 3.73 4.67 15.35
C GLU A 100 3.96 6.16 15.10
N LYS A 101 4.52 6.84 16.10
CA LYS A 101 4.99 8.24 16.02
C LYS A 101 6.50 8.26 16.06
N VAL A 102 7.14 8.64 14.96
CA VAL A 102 8.61 8.64 14.86
C VAL A 102 9.10 10.04 14.56
N ARG A 103 10.13 10.48 15.28
CA ARG A 103 10.69 11.83 15.11
C ARG A 103 11.77 11.84 14.03
N GLY A 104 11.58 12.69 13.02
CA GLY A 104 12.54 12.91 11.94
C GLY A 104 12.42 11.93 10.77
N LYS A 105 12.67 12.46 9.56
CA LYS A 105 12.48 11.76 8.27
C LYS A 105 13.32 10.47 8.17
N LYS A 106 14.62 10.56 8.45
CA LYS A 106 15.54 9.40 8.39
C LYS A 106 15.11 8.25 9.30
N LYS A 107 14.68 8.56 10.53
CA LYS A 107 14.21 7.55 11.49
C LYS A 107 12.90 6.90 11.04
N VAL A 108 11.99 7.68 10.45
CA VAL A 108 10.76 7.12 9.85
C VAL A 108 11.08 6.12 8.74
N LEU A 109 12.00 6.45 7.82
CA LEU A 109 12.34 5.52 6.73
C LEU A 109 12.97 4.25 7.27
N SER A 110 13.92 4.36 8.20
CA SER A 110 14.50 3.20 8.88
C SER A 110 13.44 2.34 9.56
N ARG A 111 12.47 2.97 10.24
CA ARG A 111 11.41 2.25 10.93
C ARG A 111 10.43 1.58 9.97
N ILE A 112 10.11 2.18 8.82
CA ILE A 112 9.34 1.53 7.76
C ILE A 112 10.05 0.26 7.30
N VAL A 113 11.37 0.32 7.11
CA VAL A 113 12.19 -0.84 6.73
C VAL A 113 12.19 -1.89 7.85
N ASP A 114 12.30 -1.51 9.12
CA ASP A 114 12.19 -2.45 10.26
C ASP A 114 10.82 -3.15 10.28
N ILE A 115 9.72 -2.42 10.04
CA ILE A 115 8.38 -3.01 9.97
C ILE A 115 8.27 -3.99 8.79
N MET A 116 8.89 -3.66 7.65
CA MET A 116 8.99 -4.58 6.51
C MET A 116 9.71 -5.87 6.88
N GLU A 117 10.80 -5.81 7.65
CA GLU A 117 11.52 -6.99 8.16
C GLU A 117 10.65 -7.82 9.11
N GLU A 118 9.91 -7.16 10.00
CA GLU A 118 9.04 -7.79 11.00
C GLU A 118 7.86 -8.55 10.37
N ARG A 119 7.30 -8.03 9.28
CA ARG A 119 6.03 -8.52 8.70
C ARG A 119 6.19 -9.21 7.35
N GLY A 120 7.23 -8.85 6.61
CA GLY A 120 7.52 -9.37 5.29
C GLY A 120 7.94 -10.85 5.30
N LYS A 121 7.66 -11.55 4.21
CA LYS A 121 8.10 -12.94 3.99
C LYS A 121 8.75 -13.06 2.63
N ASP A 122 9.93 -13.65 2.54
CA ASP A 122 10.65 -13.83 1.27
C ASP A 122 10.78 -12.52 0.45
N LEU A 123 11.11 -11.41 1.13
CA LEU A 123 11.12 -10.07 0.53
C LEU A 123 11.98 -9.98 -0.74
N LYS A 124 13.10 -10.71 -0.78
CA LYS A 124 14.03 -10.71 -1.90
C LYS A 124 13.35 -11.14 -3.22
N GLY A 125 12.44 -12.11 -3.17
CA GLY A 125 11.73 -12.63 -4.34
C GLY A 125 10.53 -11.80 -4.78
N GLN A 126 10.16 -10.75 -4.03
CA GLN A 126 8.95 -9.98 -4.28
C GLN A 126 9.20 -8.74 -5.16
N THR A 127 8.13 -8.31 -5.84
CA THR A 127 8.06 -6.96 -6.43
C THR A 127 7.57 -5.98 -5.38
N ILE A 128 8.38 -4.97 -5.06
CA ILE A 128 8.04 -3.95 -4.07
C ILE A 128 7.33 -2.78 -4.75
N GLY A 129 6.09 -2.50 -4.34
CA GLY A 129 5.34 -1.33 -4.79
C GLY A 129 5.61 -0.14 -3.89
N MET A 130 6.06 0.97 -4.46
CA MET A 130 6.34 2.22 -3.73
C MET A 130 5.64 3.40 -4.38
N THR A 131 5.02 4.25 -3.57
CA THR A 131 4.46 5.50 -4.05
C THR A 131 4.89 6.70 -3.22
N HIS A 132 4.93 7.88 -3.86
CA HIS A 132 5.27 9.15 -3.21
C HIS A 132 4.32 10.27 -3.61
N GLY A 133 4.08 11.20 -2.69
CA GLY A 133 3.38 12.46 -2.98
C GLY A 133 4.37 13.53 -3.39
N ASP A 134 4.88 13.46 -4.62
CA ASP A 134 5.85 14.41 -5.19
C ASP A 134 7.20 14.53 -4.41
N ASP A 135 7.63 13.45 -3.75
CA ASP A 135 8.91 13.37 -3.03
C ASP A 135 9.75 12.17 -3.52
N LEU A 136 10.18 12.23 -4.79
CA LEU A 136 10.94 11.15 -5.45
C LEU A 136 12.28 10.88 -4.75
N GLU A 137 12.95 11.93 -4.27
CA GLU A 137 14.22 11.80 -3.53
C GLU A 137 14.08 10.87 -2.32
N THR A 138 12.97 10.98 -1.59
CA THR A 138 12.69 10.14 -0.43
C THR A 138 12.31 8.72 -0.82
N ALA A 139 11.60 8.56 -1.93
CA ALA A 139 11.29 7.24 -2.46
C ALA A 139 12.58 6.50 -2.83
N GLU A 140 13.52 7.15 -3.51
CA GLU A 140 14.82 6.54 -3.86
C GLU A 140 15.69 6.27 -2.62
N ALA A 141 15.66 7.14 -1.61
CA ALA A 141 16.33 6.88 -0.34
C ALA A 141 15.76 5.65 0.38
N LEU A 142 14.43 5.51 0.44
CA LEU A 142 13.77 4.35 1.03
C LEU A 142 14.06 3.07 0.22
N LYS A 143 14.00 3.15 -1.11
CA LYS A 143 14.33 2.04 -2.01
C LYS A 143 15.76 1.55 -1.79
N SER A 144 16.71 2.47 -1.66
CA SER A 144 18.11 2.13 -1.37
C SER A 144 18.24 1.36 -0.05
N LEU A 145 17.56 1.79 1.02
CA LEU A 145 17.55 1.08 2.30
C LEU A 145 16.94 -0.33 2.19
N ILE A 146 15.85 -0.48 1.42
CA ILE A 146 15.20 -1.78 1.17
C ILE A 146 16.15 -2.70 0.39
N THR A 147 16.79 -2.20 -0.67
CA THR A 147 17.77 -2.96 -1.45
C THR A 147 18.96 -3.39 -0.59
N GLU A 148 19.53 -2.49 0.21
CA GLU A 148 20.68 -2.79 1.07
C GLU A 148 20.35 -3.85 2.11
N ARG A 149 19.16 -3.77 2.74
CA ARG A 149 18.80 -4.65 3.86
C ARG A 149 18.29 -6.01 3.43
N PHE A 150 17.51 -6.07 2.35
CA PHE A 150 16.80 -7.30 1.96
C PHE A 150 17.25 -7.87 0.61
N GLY A 151 18.03 -7.13 -0.18
CA GLY A 151 18.43 -7.54 -1.52
C GLY A 151 17.28 -7.56 -2.52
N CYS A 152 16.20 -6.82 -2.28
CA CYS A 152 15.11 -6.67 -3.25
C CYS A 152 15.61 -5.96 -4.51
N GLU A 153 15.23 -6.49 -5.68
CA GLU A 153 15.70 -5.99 -6.99
C GLU A 153 14.58 -5.37 -7.83
N VAL A 154 13.34 -5.86 -7.67
CA VAL A 154 12.21 -5.45 -8.51
C VAL A 154 11.34 -4.45 -7.77
N PHE A 155 11.31 -3.21 -8.29
CA PHE A 155 10.51 -2.13 -7.74
C PHE A 155 9.58 -1.55 -8.79
N ILE A 156 8.35 -1.21 -8.38
CA ILE A 156 7.44 -0.34 -9.13
C ILE A 156 7.30 0.94 -8.31
N VAL A 157 7.77 2.06 -8.86
CA VAL A 157 7.76 3.36 -8.18
C VAL A 157 6.90 4.35 -8.95
N ASN A 158 5.87 4.90 -8.31
CA ASN A 158 4.93 5.82 -8.94
C ASN A 158 4.60 7.03 -8.05
N THR A 159 4.25 8.15 -8.66
CA THR A 159 3.59 9.24 -7.94
C THR A 159 2.18 8.81 -7.51
N ILE A 160 1.78 9.17 -6.29
CA ILE A 160 0.39 9.02 -5.84
C ILE A 160 -0.53 9.85 -6.75
N GLY A 161 -1.64 9.26 -7.21
CA GLY A 161 -2.61 9.94 -8.05
C GLY A 161 -3.48 10.95 -7.29
N ALA A 162 -4.06 11.91 -8.01
CA ALA A 162 -4.79 13.07 -7.47
C ALA A 162 -6.04 12.73 -6.62
N ALA A 163 -6.57 11.51 -6.71
CA ALA A 163 -7.68 11.09 -5.86
C ALA A 163 -7.23 10.73 -4.43
N ILE A 164 -5.96 10.30 -4.27
CA ILE A 164 -5.38 9.90 -2.98
C ILE A 164 -4.51 11.02 -2.40
N GLY A 165 -3.68 11.66 -3.23
CA GLY A 165 -2.77 12.73 -2.83
C GLY A 165 -3.51 14.03 -2.56
#